data_AF-A0A1H8GQK6-F1
#
_entry.id   AF-A0A1H8GQK6-F1
#
_cell.length_a   1.000
_cell.length_b   1.000
_cell.length_c   1.000
_cell.angle_alpha   90.00
_cell.angle_beta   90.00
_cell.angle_gamma   90.00
#
_symmetry.space_group_name_H-M   'P 1'
#
loop_
_entity.id
_entity.type
_entity.pdbx_description
1 polymer ?
#
loop_
_entity_poly.entity_id
_entity_poly.type
_entity_poly.pdbx_seq_one_letter_code
_entity_poly.pdbx_strand_id
1 'polypeptide(L)'
;MNLLFQRLRQLGIDNNVSFTGQELLKDCIIGFAGIHRKVVVLKQNDTAFQSFVIDLNEVKRCTVRKQYGAIRTGELKTKKLDHYLEEMVLHFELKNGKPPVEVLFYKHPGNYVGEIAELEQKARYWSTILTKMCVPLEKTA
;
A
#
# COMPACT_ATOMS: atom_id res chain seq x y z
N MET A 1 -14.79 17.99 -2.10
CA MET A 1 -14.75 16.51 -1.93
C MET A 1 -13.71 15.97 -2.90
N ASN A 2 -12.72 15.21 -2.44
CA ASN A 2 -11.59 14.77 -3.27
C ASN A 2 -12.04 13.71 -4.30
N LEU A 3 -11.64 13.88 -5.56
CA LEU A 3 -12.02 13.05 -6.71
C LEU A 3 -11.68 11.56 -6.52
N LEU A 4 -10.55 11.26 -5.86
CA LEU A 4 -10.14 9.90 -5.56
C LEU A 4 -11.14 9.19 -4.65
N PHE A 5 -11.70 9.86 -3.65
CA PHE A 5 -12.72 9.26 -2.77
C PHE A 5 -14.01 8.96 -3.53
N GLN A 6 -14.44 9.85 -4.43
CA GLN A 6 -15.63 9.61 -5.25
C GLN A 6 -15.44 8.39 -6.17
N ARG A 7 -14.29 8.32 -6.82
CA ARG A 7 -13.92 7.20 -7.70
C ARG A 7 -13.76 5.89 -6.93
N LEU A 8 -13.11 5.92 -5.76
CA LEU A 8 -13.00 4.75 -4.90
C LEU A 8 -14.38 4.27 -4.47
N ARG A 9 -15.28 5.17 -4.07
CA ARG A 9 -16.67 4.82 -3.74
C ARG A 9 -17.38 4.15 -4.91
N GLN A 10 -17.22 4.67 -6.13
CA GLN A 10 -17.77 4.03 -7.32
C GLN A 10 -17.21 2.62 -7.52
N LEU A 11 -15.89 2.44 -7.39
CA LEU A 11 -15.28 1.12 -7.44
C LEU A 11 -15.82 0.17 -6.36
N GLY A 12 -16.13 0.69 -5.18
CA GLY A 12 -16.79 -0.07 -4.12
C GLY A 12 -18.14 -0.61 -4.57
N ILE A 13 -18.97 0.25 -5.18
CA ILE A 13 -20.27 -0.13 -5.74
C ILE A 13 -20.08 -1.16 -6.87
N ASP A 14 -19.19 -0.89 -7.83
CA ASP A 14 -18.96 -1.75 -9.00
C ASP A 14 -18.42 -3.14 -8.61
N ASN A 15 -17.67 -3.23 -7.51
CA ASN A 15 -17.14 -4.50 -6.98
C ASN A 15 -18.04 -5.13 -5.90
N ASN A 16 -19.20 -4.53 -5.62
CA ASN A 16 -20.12 -4.93 -4.54
C ASN A 16 -19.42 -5.07 -3.17
N VAL A 17 -18.59 -4.08 -2.82
CA VAL A 17 -17.87 -4.03 -1.55
C VAL A 17 -18.12 -2.72 -0.81
N SER A 18 -18.20 -2.82 0.52
CA SER A 18 -18.21 -1.69 1.44
C SER A 18 -16.86 -1.56 2.12
N PHE A 19 -16.28 -0.36 2.11
CA PHE A 19 -14.99 -0.11 2.74
C PHE A 19 -15.13 0.14 4.25
N THR A 20 -14.34 -0.60 5.02
CA THR A 20 -14.18 -0.45 6.48
C THR A 20 -12.96 0.38 6.86
N GLY A 21 -12.07 0.67 5.90
CA GLY A 21 -10.93 1.57 6.08
C GLY A 21 -10.48 2.16 4.75
N GLN A 22 -9.99 3.39 4.77
CA GLN A 22 -9.52 4.09 3.57
C GLN A 22 -8.26 4.90 3.91
N GLU A 23 -7.34 5.01 2.97
CA GLU A 23 -6.11 5.80 3.12
C GLU A 23 -5.82 6.56 1.83
N LEU A 24 -5.67 7.87 1.96
CA LEU A 24 -5.27 8.73 0.87
C LEU A 24 -3.75 8.95 0.93
N LEU A 25 -3.08 8.56 -0.15
CA LEU A 25 -1.69 8.86 -0.44
C LEU A 25 -1.64 9.92 -1.54
N LYS A 26 -0.45 10.37 -1.94
CA LYS A 26 -0.28 11.48 -2.88
C LYS A 26 -1.11 11.31 -4.17
N ASP A 27 -0.89 10.20 -4.88
CA ASP A 27 -1.52 9.91 -6.18
C ASP A 27 -2.27 8.56 -6.14
N CYS A 28 -2.66 8.11 -4.95
CA CYS A 28 -3.25 6.80 -4.73
C CYS A 28 -4.22 6.83 -3.56
N ILE A 29 -5.31 6.10 -3.65
CA ILE A 29 -6.19 5.83 -2.51
C ILE A 29 -6.38 4.32 -2.35
N ILE A 30 -6.29 3.85 -1.11
CA ILE A 30 -6.48 2.46 -0.71
C ILE A 30 -7.85 2.37 -0.05
N GLY A 31 -8.68 1.43 -0.46
CA GLY A 31 -9.93 1.05 0.19
C GLY A 31 -9.86 -0.39 0.67
N PHE A 32 -10.08 -0.62 1.96
CA PHE A 32 -10.13 -1.95 2.54
C PHE A 32 -11.56 -2.35 2.86
N ALA A 33 -11.99 -3.48 2.30
CA ALA A 33 -13.28 -4.07 2.52
C ALA A 33 -13.11 -5.34 3.37
N GLY A 34 -13.15 -5.17 4.70
CA GLY A 34 -12.83 -6.24 5.64
C GLY A 34 -13.71 -7.48 5.54
N ILE A 35 -15.03 -7.30 5.39
CA ILE A 35 -16.00 -8.40 5.22
C ILE A 35 -15.64 -9.26 4.00
N HIS A 36 -15.25 -8.60 2.91
CA HIS A 36 -14.94 -9.26 1.64
C HIS A 36 -13.48 -9.70 1.54
N ARG A 37 -12.65 -9.37 2.54
CA ARG A 37 -11.19 -9.61 2.54
C ARG A 37 -10.53 -9.10 1.26
N LYS A 38 -10.92 -7.92 0.81
CA LYS A 38 -10.38 -7.28 -0.41
C LYS A 38 -9.74 -5.94 -0.09
N VAL A 39 -8.69 -5.61 -0.82
CA VAL A 39 -8.14 -4.26 -0.90
C VAL A 39 -8.33 -3.76 -2.32
N VAL A 40 -9.00 -2.63 -2.46
CA VAL A 40 -9.17 -1.94 -3.74
C VAL A 40 -8.20 -0.77 -3.75
N VAL A 41 -7.39 -0.69 -4.80
CA VAL A 41 -6.41 0.38 -4.96
C VAL A 41 -6.79 1.16 -6.21
N LEU A 42 -6.84 2.47 -6.07
CA LEU A 42 -7.03 3.40 -7.18
C LEU A 42 -5.83 4.32 -7.24
N LYS A 43 -5.11 4.28 -8.36
CA LYS A 43 -3.97 5.16 -8.68
C LYS A 43 -4.43 6.20 -9.69
N GLN A 44 -3.97 7.42 -9.52
CA GLN A 44 -4.11 8.49 -10.50
C GLN A 44 -2.73 8.76 -11.10
N ASN A 45 -2.62 8.55 -12.42
CA ASN A 45 -1.50 9.05 -13.21
C ASN A 45 -1.99 10.30 -13.96
N ASP A 46 -1.08 11.09 -14.53
CA ASP A 46 -1.32 12.42 -15.12
C ASP A 46 -2.70 12.60 -15.79
N THR A 47 -3.12 11.65 -16.62
CA THR A 47 -4.38 11.73 -17.38
C THR A 47 -5.34 10.58 -17.15
N ALA A 48 -4.97 9.58 -16.33
CA ALA A 48 -5.72 8.32 -16.24
C ALA A 48 -5.81 7.79 -14.82
N PHE A 49 -6.96 7.19 -14.54
CA PHE A 49 -7.17 6.39 -13.33
C PHE A 49 -6.91 4.92 -13.66
N GLN A 50 -6.13 4.26 -12.82
CA GLN A 50 -5.93 2.82 -12.86
C GLN A 50 -6.39 2.23 -11.53
N SER A 51 -7.14 1.15 -11.57
CA SER A 51 -7.54 0.43 -10.37
C SER A 51 -7.22 -1.04 -10.46
N PHE A 52 -7.01 -1.65 -9.30
CA PHE A 52 -6.88 -3.09 -9.17
C PHE A 52 -7.37 -3.53 -7.80
N VAL A 53 -7.70 -4.82 -7.71
CA VAL A 53 -8.20 -5.45 -6.49
C VAL A 53 -7.22 -6.53 -6.05
N ILE A 54 -6.86 -6.51 -4.78
CA ILE A 54 -6.07 -7.54 -4.12
C ILE A 54 -7.03 -8.38 -3.27
N ASP A 55 -7.17 -9.66 -3.61
CA ASP A 55 -7.87 -10.63 -2.75
C ASP A 55 -6.93 -11.10 -1.64
N LEU A 56 -7.23 -10.76 -0.39
CA LEU A 56 -6.38 -11.11 0.76
C LEU A 56 -6.37 -12.61 1.04
N ASN A 57 -7.31 -13.39 0.50
CA ASN A 57 -7.24 -14.85 0.58
C ASN A 57 -6.15 -15.42 -0.34
N GLU A 58 -5.74 -14.69 -1.38
CA GLU A 58 -4.62 -15.06 -2.25
C GLU A 58 -3.27 -14.51 -1.76
N VAL A 59 -3.26 -13.65 -0.75
CA VAL A 59 -2.04 -13.08 -0.18
C VAL A 59 -1.43 -14.07 0.81
N LYS A 60 -0.15 -14.38 0.62
CA LYS A 60 0.66 -15.16 1.54
C LYS A 60 1.22 -14.28 2.65
N ARG A 61 1.65 -13.07 2.30
CA ARG A 61 2.31 -12.14 3.24
C ARG A 61 2.19 -10.70 2.75
N CYS A 62 1.98 -9.77 3.69
CA CYS A 62 1.91 -8.33 3.45
C CYS A 62 2.98 -7.62 4.29
N THR A 63 3.97 -7.00 3.64
CA THR A 63 5.13 -6.39 4.32
C THR A 63 5.44 -5.01 3.77
N VAL A 64 5.97 -4.12 4.61
CA VAL A 64 6.59 -2.88 4.14
C VAL A 64 7.97 -3.20 3.56
N ARG A 65 8.22 -2.81 2.31
CA ARG A 65 9.54 -2.87 1.69
C ARG A 65 10.05 -1.46 1.42
N LYS A 66 11.35 -1.28 1.61
CA LYS A 66 12.07 -0.04 1.35
C LYS A 66 13.21 -0.33 0.39
N GLN A 67 13.33 0.49 -0.65
CA GLN A 67 14.46 0.50 -1.56
C GLN A 67 15.30 1.74 -1.27
N TYR A 68 16.59 1.50 -1.05
CA TYR A 68 17.56 2.55 -0.84
C TYR A 68 18.47 2.65 -2.06
N GLY A 69 18.83 3.87 -2.42
CA GLY A 69 19.82 4.14 -3.45
C GLY A 69 21.24 3.81 -3.00
N ALA A 70 22.22 4.16 -3.84
CA ALA A 70 23.62 3.93 -3.53
C ALA A 70 24.07 4.74 -2.28
N ILE A 71 24.63 4.05 -1.29
CA ILE A 71 25.22 4.64 -0.09
C ILE A 71 26.73 4.43 -0.17
N ARG A 72 27.52 5.51 -0.22
CA ARG A 72 28.99 5.39 -0.24
C ARG A 72 29.54 5.20 1.17
N THR A 73 30.71 4.58 1.26
CA THR A 73 31.40 4.36 2.53
C THR A 73 31.59 5.69 3.28
N GLY A 74 31.14 5.74 4.53
CA GLY A 74 31.29 6.90 5.40
C GLY A 74 30.17 7.94 5.32
N GLU A 75 29.25 7.86 4.35
CA GLU A 75 28.21 8.88 4.22
C GLU A 75 27.12 8.82 5.31
N LEU A 76 26.89 7.64 5.89
CA LEU A 76 25.99 7.50 7.05
C LEU A 76 26.51 8.19 8.32
N LYS A 77 27.76 8.68 8.33
CA LYS A 77 28.28 9.51 9.42
C LYS A 77 27.74 10.94 9.36
N THR A 78 27.35 11.42 8.18
CA THR A 78 26.94 12.81 7.93
C THR A 78 25.48 12.93 7.49
N LYS A 79 24.87 11.85 6.98
CA LYS A 79 23.48 11.82 6.53
C LYS A 79 22.72 10.66 7.16
N LYS A 80 21.44 10.88 7.44
CA LYS A 80 20.51 9.81 7.88
C LYS A 80 20.20 8.86 6.72
N LEU A 81 19.92 7.60 7.05
CA LEU A 81 19.54 6.56 6.08
C LEU A 81 18.34 6.97 5.21
N ASP A 82 17.40 7.74 5.77
CA ASP A 82 16.20 8.23 5.08
C ASP A 82 16.52 9.13 3.87
N HIS A 83 17.67 9.80 3.84
CA HIS A 83 18.10 10.59 2.68
C HIS A 83 18.42 9.72 1.46
N TYR A 84 18.59 8.41 1.66
CA TYR A 84 18.87 7.45 0.62
C TYR A 84 17.65 6.63 0.24
N LEU A 85 16.50 6.84 0.90
CA LEU A 85 15.28 6.13 0.57
C LEU A 85 14.81 6.58 -0.82
N GLU A 86 14.76 5.66 -1.77
CA GLU A 86 14.23 5.91 -3.11
C GLU A 86 12.74 5.61 -3.16
N GLU A 87 12.33 4.50 -2.53
CA GLU A 87 10.98 3.98 -2.63
C GLU A 87 10.56 3.23 -1.35
N MET A 88 9.30 3.37 -0.96
CA MET A 88 8.67 2.53 0.06
C MET A 88 7.32 2.04 -0.45
N VAL A 89 7.13 0.73 -0.40
CA VAL A 89 5.91 0.06 -0.85
C VAL A 89 5.33 -0.82 0.23
N LEU A 90 4.01 -0.96 0.19
CA LEU A 90 3.31 -2.07 0.80
C LEU A 90 3.30 -3.24 -0.20
N HIS A 91 4.06 -4.28 0.11
CA HIS A 91 4.32 -5.42 -0.75
C HIS A 91 3.44 -6.61 -0.37
N PHE A 92 2.70 -7.13 -1.35
CA PHE A 92 1.84 -8.30 -1.23
C PHE A 92 2.45 -9.47 -1.98
N GLU A 93 3.02 -10.42 -1.22
CA GLU A 93 3.45 -11.70 -1.77
C GLU A 93 2.21 -12.59 -1.96
N LEU A 94 1.94 -13.00 -3.20
CA LEU A 94 0.80 -13.83 -3.54
C LEU A 94 1.14 -15.33 -3.43
N LYS A 95 0.12 -16.15 -3.19
CA LYS A 95 0.22 -17.61 -3.18
C LYS A 95 0.50 -18.13 -4.60
N ASN A 96 0.95 -19.39 -4.68
CA ASN A 96 1.12 -20.15 -5.93
C ASN A 96 2.07 -19.52 -6.96
N GLY A 97 3.07 -18.75 -6.50
CA GLY A 97 4.10 -18.18 -7.38
C GLY A 97 3.62 -17.06 -8.30
N LYS A 98 2.41 -16.50 -8.07
CA LYS A 98 1.95 -15.32 -8.80
C LYS A 98 2.89 -14.13 -8.50
N PRO A 99 3.11 -13.21 -9.47
CA PRO A 99 3.89 -12.00 -9.23
C PRO A 99 3.34 -11.21 -8.04
N PRO A 100 4.21 -10.59 -7.23
CA PRO A 100 3.77 -9.78 -6.12
C PRO A 100 3.07 -8.51 -6.62
N VAL A 101 2.22 -7.95 -5.77
CA VAL A 101 1.54 -6.67 -6.02
C VAL A 101 2.07 -5.62 -5.04
N GLU A 102 2.31 -4.40 -5.51
CA GLU A 102 2.89 -3.32 -4.72
C GLU A 102 2.05 -2.04 -4.76
N VAL A 103 1.88 -1.46 -3.57
CA VAL A 103 1.23 -0.16 -3.38
C VAL A 103 2.26 0.83 -2.89
N LEU A 104 2.47 1.89 -3.66
CA LEU A 104 3.49 2.90 -3.41
C LEU A 104 3.06 3.86 -2.29
N PHE A 105 3.86 3.95 -1.23
CA PHE A 105 3.66 4.90 -0.14
C PHE A 105 4.59 6.11 -0.26
N TYR A 106 5.84 5.88 -0.68
CA TYR A 106 6.84 6.93 -0.86
C TYR A 106 7.64 6.69 -2.13
N LYS A 107 7.91 7.76 -2.88
CA LYS A 107 8.86 7.73 -4.00
C LYS A 107 9.63 9.05 -4.10
N HIS A 108 10.95 8.99 -4.13
CA HIS A 108 11.78 10.14 -4.44
C HIS A 108 11.86 10.36 -5.98
N PRO A 109 11.82 11.60 -6.50
CA PRO A 109 11.61 12.89 -5.81
C PRO A 109 10.13 13.28 -5.65
N GLY A 110 9.20 12.38 -5.96
CA GLY A 110 7.76 12.65 -5.88
C GLY A 110 7.24 13.01 -4.48
N ASN A 111 7.89 12.52 -3.42
CA ASN A 111 7.59 12.83 -2.02
C ASN A 111 8.72 13.61 -1.36
N TYR A 112 8.35 14.43 -0.38
CA TYR A 112 9.30 15.16 0.45
C TYR A 112 9.91 14.24 1.51
N VAL A 113 11.21 14.38 1.77
CA VAL A 113 11.95 13.57 2.76
C VAL A 113 11.35 13.69 4.16
N GLY A 114 10.77 14.84 4.51
CA GLY A 114 10.08 15.03 5.79
C GLY A 114 8.80 14.19 5.96
N GLU A 115 8.23 13.66 4.87
CA GLU A 115 7.02 12.82 4.92
C GLU A 115 7.35 11.35 5.24
N ILE A 116 8.63 10.93 5.19
CA ILE A 116 9.04 9.53 5.30
C ILE A 116 8.51 8.88 6.59
N ALA A 117 8.65 9.56 7.73
CA ALA A 117 8.24 9.02 9.02
C ALA A 117 6.73 8.77 9.08
N GLU A 118 5.92 9.71 8.59
CA GLU A 118 4.46 9.59 8.56
C GLU A 118 4.03 8.47 7.60
N LEU A 119 4.58 8.47 6.38
CA LEU A 119 4.25 7.48 5.37
C LEU A 119 4.67 6.06 5.80
N GLU A 120 5.77 5.94 6.56
CA GLU A 120 6.19 4.67 7.13
C GLU A 120 5.23 4.19 8.22
N GLN A 121 4.79 5.10 9.09
CA GLN A 121 3.80 4.77 10.11
C GLN A 121 2.50 4.27 9.46
N LYS A 122 2.03 4.96 8.42
CA LYS A 122 0.87 4.53 7.62
C LYS A 122 1.10 3.17 6.99
N ALA A 123 2.23 2.96 6.32
CA ALA A 123 2.56 1.67 5.68
C ALA A 123 2.58 0.52 6.70
N ARG A 124 3.16 0.74 7.88
CA ARG A 124 3.22 -0.25 8.97
C ARG A 124 1.86 -0.55 9.57
N TYR A 125 1.04 0.48 9.77
CA TYR A 125 -0.35 0.34 10.22
C TYR A 125 -1.13 -0.56 9.25
N TRP A 126 -1.06 -0.26 7.96
CA TRP A 126 -1.71 -1.04 6.91
C TRP A 126 -1.18 -2.47 6.81
N SER A 127 0.13 -2.67 6.83
CA SER A 127 0.75 -4.01 6.85
C SER A 127 0.25 -4.84 8.05
N THR A 128 0.12 -4.23 9.23
CA THR A 128 -0.38 -4.90 10.44
C THR A 128 -1.83 -5.33 10.29
N ILE A 129 -2.71 -4.44 9.81
CA ILE A 129 -4.14 -4.76 9.63
C ILE A 129 -4.31 -5.85 8.58
N LEU A 130 -3.68 -5.69 7.43
CA LEU A 130 -3.88 -6.60 6.30
C LEU A 130 -3.27 -7.98 6.56
N THR A 131 -2.15 -8.07 7.29
CA THR A 131 -1.57 -9.36 7.69
C THR A 131 -2.55 -10.19 8.53
N LYS A 132 -3.28 -9.56 9.46
CA LYS A 132 -4.32 -10.24 10.25
C LYS A 132 -5.45 -10.81 9.39
N MET A 133 -5.72 -10.18 8.25
CA MET A 133 -6.79 -10.60 7.33
C MET A 133 -6.34 -11.67 6.31
N CYS A 134 -5.04 -11.87 6.14
CA CYS A 134 -4.48 -12.90 5.25
C CYS A 134 -4.57 -14.31 5.87
N VAL A 135 -4.74 -14.41 7.18
CA VAL A 135 -4.94 -15.70 7.87
C VAL A 135 -6.37 -16.18 7.60
N PRO A 136 -6.57 -17.45 7.21
CA PRO A 136 -7.91 -18.04 7.14
C PRO A 136 -8.60 -17.89 8.49
N LEU A 137 -9.87 -17.49 8.52
CA LEU A 137 -10.69 -17.73 9.72
C LEU A 137 -10.72 -19.26 9.86
N GLU A 138 -10.00 -19.79 10.84
CA GLU A 138 -10.20 -21.19 11.22
C GLU A 138 -11.68 -21.36 11.48
N LYS A 139 -12.30 -22.29 10.75
CA LYS A 139 -13.65 -22.74 11.06
C LYS A 139 -13.55 -23.41 12.42
N THR A 140 -13.88 -22.70 13.50
CA THR A 140 -14.34 -23.35 14.72
C THR A 140 -15.62 -24.10 14.33
N ALA A 141 -15.44 -25.39 14.06
CA ALA A 141 -16.52 -26.36 13.94
C ALA A 141 -17.18 -26.56 15.31
#